data_AF-A0A7S1Y2M9-F1
#
_entry.id   AF-A0A7S1Y2M9-F1
#
_cell.length_a   1.000
_cell.length_b   1.000
_cell.length_c   1.000
_cell.angle_alpha   90.00
_cell.angle_beta   90.00
_cell.angle_gamma   90.00
#
_symmetry.space_group_name_H-M   'P 1'
#
loop_
_entity.id
_entity.type
_entity.pdbx_description
1 polymer ?
#
loop_
_entity_poly.entity_id
_entity_poly.type
_entity_poly.pdbx_seq_one_letter_code
_entity_poly.pdbx_strand_id
1 'polypeptide(L)'
;PKYTLGTLVEQMCAVDLARPIAVREGLLKVLVSWMKSKDREKIRPAATALRDLTSTKDKYMAGWIHSQIVNEGALGLIVELSVSQTVGHDVRLGVAQILSSLCVAPHTRAAVVEAQCINYLIPLLWDHVDPSSQQVAYAAGTALLQLAEGAMTHAGVHKSDNMNDAVSPDKRDSVINDILEGGAVGPFVAMAASPDRTKLRAMSIEALRVISEDTNPARSTRLQLCEDGAAESLGSVLRDDVVDVLRILNPQGTHNDLRRSTSLTAMDMVKEVHDALCALSNILEPADVTLASTPSLMFSKSRFEDPEKT
;
A
#
# COMPACT_ATOMS: atom_id res chain seq x y z
N PRO A 1 25.03 22.37 25.65
CA PRO A 1 23.93 21.38 25.53
C PRO A 1 24.39 19.97 25.97
N LYS A 2 23.72 19.36 26.95
CA LYS A 2 24.00 17.96 27.32
C LYS A 2 23.30 17.05 26.30
N TYR A 3 24.07 16.35 25.48
CA TYR A 3 23.52 15.32 24.58
C TYR A 3 23.09 14.12 25.43
N THR A 4 21.85 13.65 25.25
CA THR A 4 21.43 12.35 25.80
C THR A 4 21.92 11.24 24.87
N LEU A 5 22.05 10.02 25.39
CA LEU A 5 22.44 8.87 24.57
C LEU A 5 21.47 8.66 23.39
N GLY A 6 20.17 8.90 23.60
CA GLY A 6 19.15 8.84 22.55
C GLY A 6 19.42 9.82 21.41
N THR A 7 19.74 11.07 21.71
CA THR A 7 20.05 12.09 20.69
C THR A 7 21.31 11.74 19.89
N LEU A 8 22.34 11.19 20.53
CA LEU A 8 23.56 10.75 19.83
C LEU A 8 23.28 9.62 18.85
N VAL A 9 22.43 8.67 19.25
CA VAL A 9 22.02 7.54 18.41
C VAL A 9 21.18 8.02 17.22
N GLU A 10 20.21 8.92 17.41
CA GLU A 10 19.45 9.53 16.31
C GLU A 10 20.40 10.22 15.31
N GLN A 11 21.34 11.04 15.80
CA GLN A 11 22.29 11.76 14.95
C GLN A 11 23.21 10.84 14.17
N MET A 12 23.66 9.75 14.78
CA MET A 12 24.47 8.74 14.09
C MET A 12 23.67 8.05 12.98
N CYS A 13 22.42 7.64 13.25
CA CYS A 13 21.57 7.01 12.25
C CYS A 13 21.15 7.96 11.12
N ALA A 14 21.11 9.27 11.37
CA ALA A 14 20.86 10.26 10.33
C ALA A 14 21.98 10.34 9.27
N VAL A 15 23.20 9.88 9.58
CA VAL A 15 24.34 9.91 8.64
C VAL A 15 24.41 8.62 7.84
N ASP A 16 24.14 8.70 6.53
CA ASP A 16 24.12 7.55 5.60
C ASP A 16 25.34 6.61 5.76
N LEU A 17 26.55 7.17 5.84
CA LEU A 17 27.80 6.40 5.97
C LEU A 17 27.94 5.69 7.33
N ALA A 18 27.28 6.16 8.38
CA ALA A 18 27.36 5.59 9.71
C ALA A 18 26.35 4.45 9.93
N ARG A 19 25.26 4.39 9.16
CA ARG A 19 24.19 3.39 9.34
C ARG A 19 24.70 1.95 9.29
N PRO A 20 25.51 1.52 8.29
CA PRO A 20 25.98 0.14 8.23
C PRO A 20 26.92 -0.21 9.38
N ILE A 21 27.77 0.74 9.78
CA ILE A 21 28.68 0.57 10.92
C ILE A 21 27.85 0.39 12.20
N ALA A 22 26.90 1.29 12.45
CA ALA A 22 26.04 1.23 13.62
C ALA A 22 25.30 -0.10 13.75
N VAL A 23 24.71 -0.60 12.65
CA VAL A 23 24.02 -1.90 12.64
C VAL A 23 25.00 -3.04 12.89
N ARG A 24 26.19 -3.01 12.27
CA ARG A 24 27.23 -4.03 12.47
C ARG A 24 27.72 -4.08 13.91
N GLU A 25 27.86 -2.94 14.58
CA GLU A 25 28.26 -2.85 15.99
C GLU A 25 27.12 -3.19 16.97
N GLY A 26 25.98 -3.70 16.49
CA GLY A 26 24.90 -4.21 17.33
C GLY A 26 23.90 -3.16 17.82
N LEU A 27 23.85 -1.97 17.18
CA LEU A 27 22.90 -0.92 17.55
C LEU A 27 21.45 -1.42 17.52
N LEU A 28 21.10 -2.25 16.54
CA LEU A 28 19.72 -2.70 16.34
C LEU A 28 19.14 -3.39 17.59
N LYS A 29 19.92 -4.25 18.24
CA LYS A 29 19.54 -4.91 19.49
C LYS A 29 19.28 -3.90 20.61
N VAL A 30 20.05 -2.81 20.65
CA VAL A 30 19.84 -1.71 21.60
C VAL A 30 18.53 -0.99 21.30
N LEU A 31 18.25 -0.66 20.03
CA LEU A 31 17.00 0.01 19.64
C LEU A 31 15.76 -0.84 19.96
N VAL A 32 15.82 -2.15 19.67
CA VAL A 32 14.76 -3.10 20.03
C VAL A 32 14.55 -3.14 21.55
N SER A 33 15.63 -3.14 22.34
CA SER A 33 15.52 -3.08 23.81
C SER A 33 14.88 -1.78 24.32
N TRP A 34 15.15 -0.66 23.65
CA TRP A 34 14.59 0.66 23.98
C TRP A 34 13.11 0.74 23.64
N MET A 35 12.66 0.14 22.54
CA MET A 35 11.25 0.04 22.22
C MET A 35 10.49 -0.80 23.26
N LYS A 36 11.11 -1.88 23.76
CA LYS A 36 10.52 -2.74 24.81
C LYS A 36 10.40 -2.07 26.17
N SER A 37 11.21 -1.05 26.48
CA SER A 37 11.34 -0.56 27.85
C SER A 37 10.16 0.29 28.34
N LYS A 38 9.15 0.56 27.50
CA LYS A 38 7.99 1.44 27.78
C LYS A 38 8.36 2.86 28.21
N ASP A 39 9.61 3.24 28.03
CA ASP A 39 10.19 4.53 28.41
C ASP A 39 10.11 5.48 27.21
N ARG A 40 9.27 6.51 27.32
CA ARG A 40 9.03 7.48 26.24
C ARG A 40 10.31 8.18 25.78
N GLU A 41 11.27 8.40 26.68
CA GLU A 41 12.55 9.04 26.34
C GLU A 41 13.46 8.13 25.49
N LYS A 42 13.17 6.82 25.46
CA LYS A 42 13.91 5.82 24.67
C LYS A 42 13.15 5.40 23.42
N ILE A 43 11.82 5.31 23.50
CA ILE A 43 10.96 4.89 22.38
C ILE A 43 11.10 5.84 21.20
N ARG A 44 10.98 7.16 21.42
CA ARG A 44 11.03 8.12 20.33
C ARG A 44 12.40 8.12 19.63
N PRO A 45 13.55 8.18 20.34
CA PRO A 45 14.85 7.99 19.70
C PRO A 45 15.03 6.66 18.98
N ALA A 46 14.49 5.57 19.53
CA ALA A 46 14.58 4.26 18.89
C ALA A 46 13.79 4.21 17.56
N ALA A 47 12.56 4.72 17.55
CA ALA A 47 11.73 4.79 16.34
C ALA A 47 12.36 5.69 15.27
N THR A 48 12.86 6.87 15.67
CA THR A 48 13.58 7.79 14.76
C THR A 48 14.82 7.13 14.17
N ALA A 49 15.66 6.51 15.01
CA ALA A 49 16.88 5.84 14.56
C ALA A 49 16.56 4.66 13.63
N LEU A 50 15.57 3.83 13.95
CA LEU A 50 15.12 2.74 13.08
C LEU A 50 14.61 3.23 11.73
N ARG A 51 13.80 4.29 11.72
CA ARG A 51 13.35 4.94 10.48
C ARG A 51 14.55 5.34 9.63
N ASP A 52 15.53 6.01 10.24
CA ASP A 52 16.71 6.47 9.51
C ASP A 52 17.54 5.30 8.98
N LEU A 53 17.71 4.23 9.77
CA LEU A 53 18.36 2.99 9.30
C LEU A 53 17.64 2.37 8.10
N THR A 54 16.31 2.32 8.11
CA THR A 54 15.52 1.78 7.00
C THR A 54 15.55 2.64 5.74
N SER A 55 15.83 3.94 5.87
CA SER A 55 15.90 4.91 4.76
C SER A 55 17.21 4.88 3.97
N THR A 56 18.01 3.81 4.10
CA THR A 56 19.31 3.69 3.42
C THR A 56 19.13 3.65 1.90
N LYS A 57 19.85 4.52 1.18
CA LYS A 57 19.74 4.64 -0.29
C LYS A 57 20.45 3.53 -1.05
N ASP A 58 21.51 2.97 -0.47
CA ASP A 58 22.22 1.84 -1.06
C ASP A 58 21.33 0.59 -0.95
N LYS A 59 20.96 0.01 -2.10
CA LYS A 59 20.00 -1.11 -2.16
C LYS A 59 20.49 -2.35 -1.44
N TYR A 60 21.78 -2.65 -1.51
CA TYR A 60 22.37 -3.82 -0.88
C TYR A 60 22.39 -3.65 0.65
N MET A 61 22.82 -2.49 1.13
CA MET A 61 22.80 -2.15 2.56
C MET A 61 21.37 -2.05 3.10
N ALA A 62 20.43 -1.47 2.35
CA ALA A 62 19.02 -1.43 2.74
C ALA A 62 18.49 -2.85 2.95
N GLY A 63 18.66 -3.73 1.96
CA GLY A 63 18.26 -5.13 2.07
C GLY A 63 18.88 -5.84 3.28
N TRP A 64 20.18 -5.65 3.52
CA TRP A 64 20.84 -6.22 4.69
C TRP A 64 20.29 -5.67 6.02
N ILE A 65 20.14 -4.34 6.16
CA ILE A 65 19.58 -3.71 7.37
C ILE A 65 18.15 -4.15 7.61
N HIS A 66 17.31 -4.19 6.57
CA HIS A 66 15.92 -4.64 6.65
C HIS A 66 15.84 -6.09 7.15
N SER A 67 16.70 -6.99 6.62
CA SER A 67 16.80 -8.37 7.13
C SER A 67 17.16 -8.43 8.61
N GLN A 68 18.13 -7.61 9.06
CA GLN A 68 18.52 -7.59 10.47
C GLN A 68 17.36 -7.13 11.35
N ILE A 69 16.61 -6.10 10.94
CA ILE A 69 15.42 -5.60 11.66
C ILE A 69 14.39 -6.72 11.89
N VAL A 70 14.13 -7.53 10.85
CA VAL A 70 13.23 -8.69 10.95
C VAL A 70 13.80 -9.75 11.89
N ASN A 71 15.08 -10.11 11.74
CA ASN A 71 15.73 -11.16 12.54
C ASN A 71 15.83 -10.84 14.03
N GLU A 72 15.97 -9.56 14.39
CA GLU A 72 15.96 -9.11 15.80
C GLU A 72 14.54 -9.05 16.40
N GLY A 73 13.50 -9.43 15.64
CA GLY A 73 12.12 -9.48 16.09
C GLY A 73 11.52 -8.08 16.33
N ALA A 74 11.98 -7.06 15.61
CA ALA A 74 11.52 -5.69 15.80
C ALA A 74 10.07 -5.47 15.34
N LEU A 75 9.58 -6.24 14.35
CA LEU A 75 8.27 -6.04 13.72
C LEU A 75 7.10 -6.04 14.71
N GLY A 76 7.05 -7.01 15.63
CA GLY A 76 5.96 -7.07 16.62
C GLY A 76 5.92 -5.83 17.52
N LEU A 77 7.08 -5.27 17.87
CA LEU A 77 7.16 -4.03 18.66
C LEU A 77 6.81 -2.80 17.83
N ILE A 78 7.21 -2.79 16.56
CA ILE A 78 6.86 -1.72 15.63
C ILE A 78 5.33 -1.62 15.54
N VAL A 79 4.62 -2.74 15.42
CA VAL A 79 3.16 -2.80 15.43
C VAL A 79 2.57 -2.44 16.80
N GLU A 80 3.16 -2.88 17.91
CA GLU A 80 2.66 -2.50 19.25
C GLU A 80 2.73 -0.98 19.48
N LEU A 81 3.83 -0.32 19.06
CA LEU A 81 3.95 1.13 19.15
C LEU A 81 2.95 1.85 18.27
N SER A 82 2.58 1.23 17.16
CA SER A 82 1.74 1.80 16.12
C SER A 82 0.29 1.96 16.59
N VAL A 83 -0.21 0.98 17.34
CA VAL A 83 -1.56 1.00 17.94
C VAL A 83 -1.63 1.73 19.29
N SER A 84 -0.49 2.11 19.85
CA SER A 84 -0.42 2.74 21.17
C SER A 84 -0.92 4.19 21.13
N GLN A 85 -2.01 4.48 21.83
CA GLN A 85 -2.52 5.86 21.99
C GLN A 85 -1.55 6.80 22.73
N THR A 86 -0.48 6.24 23.30
CA THR A 86 0.50 6.98 24.09
C THR A 86 1.69 7.48 23.27
N VAL A 87 1.82 7.09 22.00
CA VAL A 87 2.93 7.56 21.15
C VAL A 87 2.55 8.84 20.40
N GLY A 88 3.54 9.71 20.18
CA GLY A 88 3.36 10.96 19.43
C GLY A 88 3.19 10.72 17.93
N HIS A 89 2.74 11.78 17.24
CA HIS A 89 2.61 11.80 15.78
C HIS A 89 3.93 11.44 15.06
N ASP A 90 5.06 11.91 15.58
CA ASP A 90 6.41 11.64 15.06
C ASP A 90 6.76 10.15 15.06
N VAL A 91 6.38 9.44 16.13
CA VAL A 91 6.56 7.98 16.23
C VAL A 91 5.65 7.24 15.25
N ARG A 92 4.38 7.66 15.12
CA ARG A 92 3.44 7.05 14.15
C ARG A 92 3.95 7.17 12.72
N LEU A 93 4.44 8.36 12.35
CA LEU A 93 5.07 8.60 11.05
C LEU A 93 6.32 7.73 10.86
N GLY A 94 7.19 7.68 11.87
CA GLY A 94 8.38 6.83 11.83
C GLY A 94 8.05 5.36 11.61
N VAL A 95 7.05 4.84 12.31
CA VAL A 95 6.56 3.47 12.15
C VAL A 95 5.99 3.22 10.75
N ALA A 96 5.15 4.11 10.23
CA ALA A 96 4.60 3.98 8.88
C ALA A 96 5.73 3.97 7.81
N GLN A 97 6.75 4.81 7.98
CA GLN A 97 7.91 4.87 7.08
C GLN A 97 8.82 3.64 7.19
N ILE A 98 9.00 3.09 8.39
CA ILE A 98 9.70 1.82 8.59
C ILE A 98 8.97 0.70 7.85
N LEU A 99 7.66 0.56 8.06
CA LEU A 99 6.86 -0.48 7.40
C LEU A 99 6.87 -0.32 5.88
N SER A 100 6.74 0.90 5.37
CA SER A 100 6.87 1.19 3.94
C SER A 100 8.24 0.80 3.39
N SER A 101 9.32 1.02 4.14
CA SER A 101 10.67 0.64 3.70
C SER A 101 10.86 -0.87 3.69
N LEU A 102 10.31 -1.57 4.69
CA LEU A 102 10.39 -3.04 4.81
C LEU A 102 9.56 -3.76 3.75
N CYS A 103 8.55 -3.12 3.16
CA CYS A 103 7.74 -3.71 2.09
C CYS A 103 8.47 -3.71 0.72
N VAL A 104 9.65 -3.09 0.60
CA VAL A 104 10.38 -3.02 -0.68
C VAL A 104 11.00 -4.37 -1.07
N ALA A 105 11.59 -5.11 -0.13
CA ALA A 105 12.24 -6.39 -0.40
C ALA A 105 11.28 -7.58 -0.15
N PRO A 106 11.32 -8.65 -0.97
CA PRO A 106 10.35 -9.75 -0.88
C PRO A 106 10.28 -10.45 0.49
N HIS A 107 11.43 -10.79 1.08
CA HIS A 107 11.48 -11.53 2.34
C HIS A 107 11.02 -10.68 3.54
N THR A 108 11.37 -9.39 3.58
CA THR A 108 10.90 -8.48 4.63
C THR A 108 9.43 -8.12 4.45
N ARG A 109 8.93 -8.03 3.22
CA ARG A 109 7.51 -7.90 2.92
C ARG A 109 6.71 -9.09 3.44
N ALA A 110 7.19 -10.32 3.23
CA ALA A 110 6.57 -11.51 3.78
C ALA A 110 6.50 -11.45 5.31
N ALA A 111 7.58 -11.00 5.97
CA ALA A 111 7.58 -10.81 7.42
C ALA A 111 6.57 -9.74 7.90
N VAL A 112 6.37 -8.67 7.13
CA VAL A 112 5.34 -7.64 7.41
C VAL A 112 3.93 -8.23 7.33
N VAL A 113 3.66 -9.09 6.35
CA VAL A 113 2.38 -9.82 6.23
C VAL A 113 2.18 -10.77 7.41
N GLU A 114 3.20 -11.56 7.75
CA GLU A 114 3.14 -12.51 8.87
C GLU A 114 2.95 -11.83 10.24
N ALA A 115 3.47 -10.61 10.38
CA ALA A 115 3.27 -9.77 11.56
C ALA A 115 1.89 -9.06 11.59
N GLN A 116 1.01 -9.32 10.62
CA GLN A 116 -0.33 -8.73 10.51
C GLN A 116 -0.34 -7.19 10.48
N CYS A 117 0.72 -6.58 9.92
CA CYS A 117 0.86 -5.13 9.87
C CYS A 117 -0.23 -4.44 9.02
N ILE A 118 -0.89 -5.15 8.11
CA ILE A 118 -1.96 -4.61 7.25
C ILE A 118 -3.09 -4.01 8.12
N ASN A 119 -3.48 -4.71 9.19
CA ASN A 119 -4.52 -4.27 10.12
C ASN A 119 -4.22 -2.91 10.79
N TYR A 120 -2.94 -2.55 10.88
CA TYR A 120 -2.53 -1.23 11.37
C TYR A 120 -2.43 -0.18 10.25
N LEU A 121 -1.92 -0.57 9.08
CA LEU A 121 -1.70 0.36 7.98
C LEU A 121 -3.01 0.93 7.45
N ILE A 122 -4.10 0.15 7.46
CA ILE A 122 -5.39 0.61 6.93
C ILE A 122 -5.99 1.76 7.76
N PRO A 123 -6.10 1.68 9.09
CA PRO A 123 -6.54 2.81 9.91
C PRO A 123 -5.74 4.11 9.68
N LEU A 124 -4.43 4.01 9.40
CA LEU A 124 -3.59 5.18 9.12
C LEU A 124 -3.96 5.91 7.82
N LEU A 125 -4.64 5.25 6.88
CA LEU A 125 -5.07 5.92 5.65
C LEU A 125 -6.04 7.06 5.95
N TRP A 126 -6.84 6.97 7.02
CA TRP A 126 -7.80 8.00 7.40
C TRP A 126 -7.15 9.29 7.92
N ASP A 127 -5.86 9.26 8.27
CA ASP A 127 -5.09 10.46 8.62
C ASP A 127 -4.95 11.44 7.45
N HIS A 128 -5.29 11.05 6.21
CA HIS A 128 -5.22 11.93 5.04
C HIS A 128 -6.12 13.18 5.15
N VAL A 129 -7.18 13.11 5.98
CA VAL A 129 -8.12 14.20 6.21
C VAL A 129 -7.46 15.37 6.95
N ASP A 130 -6.45 15.08 7.79
CA ASP A 130 -5.68 16.09 8.49
C ASP A 130 -4.41 16.46 7.67
N PRO A 131 -4.29 17.72 7.20
CA PRO A 131 -3.10 18.18 6.48
C PRO A 131 -1.78 17.95 7.23
N SER A 132 -1.80 17.98 8.57
CA SER A 132 -0.61 17.73 9.39
C SER A 132 -0.18 16.27 9.39
N SER A 133 -1.08 15.35 9.02
CA SER A 133 -0.89 13.91 9.07
C SER A 133 -0.88 13.21 7.71
N GLN A 134 -0.94 13.98 6.61
CA GLN A 134 -0.86 13.45 5.25
C GLN A 134 0.38 12.59 4.97
N GLN A 135 1.52 12.87 5.62
CA GLN A 135 2.73 12.05 5.47
C GLN A 135 2.59 10.66 6.08
N VAL A 136 1.78 10.52 7.14
CA VAL A 136 1.49 9.22 7.77
C VAL A 136 0.65 8.38 6.82
N ALA A 137 -0.44 8.95 6.29
CA ALA A 137 -1.28 8.30 5.29
C ALA A 137 -0.49 7.93 4.03
N TYR A 138 0.45 8.78 3.60
CA TYR A 138 1.27 8.52 2.42
C TYR A 138 2.21 7.32 2.63
N ALA A 139 2.89 7.27 3.77
CA ALA A 139 3.76 6.14 4.10
C ALA A 139 2.96 4.85 4.27
N ALA A 140 1.78 4.92 4.91
CA ALA A 140 0.89 3.77 5.07
C ALA A 140 0.37 3.24 3.73
N GLY A 141 -0.12 4.13 2.86
CA GLY A 141 -0.58 3.80 1.53
C GLY A 141 0.53 3.24 0.64
N THR A 142 1.74 3.79 0.73
CA THR A 142 2.91 3.25 0.02
C THR A 142 3.23 1.81 0.47
N ALA A 143 3.14 1.52 1.78
CA ALA A 143 3.34 0.17 2.28
C ALA A 143 2.28 -0.80 1.74
N LEU A 144 1.00 -0.41 1.78
CA LEU A 144 -0.12 -1.21 1.26
C LEU A 144 -0.04 -1.44 -0.25
N LEU A 145 0.34 -0.42 -1.01
CA LEU A 145 0.62 -0.53 -2.45
C LEU A 145 1.70 -1.58 -2.72
N GLN A 146 2.84 -1.51 -2.04
CA GLN A 146 3.92 -2.49 -2.21
C GLN A 146 3.53 -3.91 -1.80
N LEU A 147 2.67 -4.05 -0.79
CA LEU A 147 2.10 -5.34 -0.39
C LEU A 147 1.19 -5.90 -1.47
N ALA A 148 0.30 -5.07 -2.03
CA ALA A 148 -0.57 -5.44 -3.14
C ALA A 148 0.24 -5.81 -4.40
N GLU A 149 1.22 -5.00 -4.79
CA GLU A 149 2.13 -5.30 -5.90
C GLU A 149 2.86 -6.63 -5.69
N GLY A 150 3.28 -6.92 -4.45
CA GLY A 150 3.91 -8.19 -4.09
C GLY A 150 2.99 -9.39 -4.18
N ALA A 151 1.70 -9.21 -3.88
CA ALA A 151 0.70 -10.26 -4.05
C ALA A 151 0.40 -10.50 -5.53
N MET A 152 0.37 -9.45 -6.36
CA MET A 152 0.07 -9.51 -7.79
C MET A 152 1.24 -9.99 -8.66
N THR A 153 2.48 -9.67 -8.29
CA THR A 153 3.67 -10.03 -9.07
C THR A 153 3.94 -11.54 -8.95
N HIS A 154 3.46 -12.28 -9.95
CA HIS A 154 3.86 -13.64 -10.26
C HIS A 154 5.38 -13.73 -10.46
N ALA A 155 6.15 -14.04 -9.42
CA ALA A 155 7.32 -14.88 -9.66
C ALA A 155 6.78 -16.26 -10.04
N GLY A 156 6.78 -16.54 -11.35
CA GLY A 156 6.42 -17.84 -11.89
C GLY A 156 7.16 -18.94 -11.14
N VAL A 157 6.42 -19.72 -10.36
CA VAL A 157 6.88 -21.00 -9.84
C VAL A 157 6.90 -21.95 -11.04
N HIS A 158 7.90 -21.78 -11.91
CA HIS A 158 8.45 -22.93 -12.59
C HIS A 158 8.92 -23.88 -11.50
N LYS A 159 8.45 -25.13 -11.60
CA LYS A 159 8.86 -26.28 -10.80
C LYS A 159 10.39 -26.38 -10.80
N SER A 160 11.03 -25.68 -9.88
CA SER A 160 12.39 -25.94 -9.44
C SER A 160 12.23 -26.53 -8.05
N ASP A 161 12.54 -27.81 -7.92
CA ASP A 161 12.34 -28.64 -6.72
C ASP A 161 13.18 -28.19 -5.50
N ASN A 162 13.71 -26.97 -5.47
CA ASN A 162 14.47 -26.43 -4.35
C ASN A 162 14.34 -24.90 -4.29
N MET A 163 13.39 -24.38 -3.51
CA MET A 163 13.50 -23.08 -2.83
C MET A 163 12.31 -22.83 -1.89
N ASN A 164 12.57 -22.83 -0.58
CA ASN A 164 11.61 -22.62 0.51
C ASN A 164 11.16 -21.15 0.69
N ASP A 165 11.05 -20.35 -0.38
CA ASP A 165 10.83 -18.89 -0.24
C ASP A 165 9.69 -18.32 -1.10
N ALA A 166 8.87 -19.19 -1.70
CA ALA A 166 7.65 -18.77 -2.36
C ALA A 166 6.53 -18.65 -1.32
N VAL A 167 6.09 -17.42 -1.04
CA VAL A 167 4.81 -17.16 -0.35
C VAL A 167 3.75 -18.00 -1.05
N SER A 168 3.12 -18.91 -0.30
CA SER A 168 2.11 -19.82 -0.84
C SER A 168 0.97 -19.02 -1.48
N PRO A 169 0.31 -19.55 -2.53
CA PRO A 169 -0.83 -18.88 -3.16
C PRO A 169 -1.87 -18.40 -2.14
N ASP A 170 -2.16 -19.22 -1.13
CA ASP A 170 -3.09 -18.92 -0.03
C ASP A 170 -2.72 -17.66 0.77
N LYS A 171 -1.42 -17.44 1.03
CA LYS A 171 -0.92 -16.25 1.74
C LYS A 171 -0.93 -14.99 0.87
N ARG A 172 -1.00 -15.12 -0.46
CA ARG A 172 -1.11 -13.96 -1.38
C ARG A 172 -2.55 -13.52 -1.47
N ASP A 173 -3.45 -14.49 -1.62
CA ASP A 173 -4.87 -14.23 -1.63
C ASP A 173 -5.33 -13.59 -0.31
N SER A 174 -4.74 -13.98 0.82
CA SER A 174 -5.02 -13.33 2.09
C SER A 174 -4.62 -11.85 2.11
N VAL A 175 -3.52 -11.44 1.47
CA VAL A 175 -3.10 -10.01 1.47
C VAL A 175 -4.10 -9.12 0.75
N ILE A 176 -4.55 -9.51 -0.44
CA ILE A 176 -5.55 -8.71 -1.18
C ILE A 176 -6.89 -8.73 -0.43
N ASN A 177 -7.29 -9.87 0.14
CA ASN A 177 -8.48 -9.94 0.99
C ASN A 177 -8.37 -8.99 2.19
N ASP A 178 -7.24 -9.00 2.91
CA ASP A 178 -7.02 -8.14 4.08
C ASP A 178 -7.11 -6.65 3.72
N ILE A 179 -6.62 -6.27 2.53
CA ILE A 179 -6.71 -4.88 2.02
C ILE A 179 -8.16 -4.50 1.69
N LEU A 180 -8.89 -5.39 1.01
CA LEU A 180 -10.27 -5.17 0.57
C LEU A 180 -11.24 -5.20 1.75
N GLU A 181 -11.24 -6.27 2.53
CA GLU A 181 -12.13 -6.48 3.69
C GLU A 181 -11.78 -5.53 4.84
N GLY A 182 -10.51 -5.13 4.96
CA GLY A 182 -10.08 -4.12 5.93
C GLY A 182 -10.57 -2.71 5.62
N GLY A 183 -11.12 -2.46 4.43
CA GLY A 183 -11.70 -1.18 4.04
C GLY A 183 -10.69 -0.14 3.55
N ALA A 184 -9.58 -0.57 2.95
CA ALA A 184 -8.57 0.35 2.41
C ALA A 184 -9.03 1.12 1.16
N VAL A 185 -9.98 0.55 0.40
CA VAL A 185 -10.47 1.11 -0.87
C VAL A 185 -11.11 2.48 -0.66
N GLY A 186 -12.00 2.64 0.31
CA GLY A 186 -12.67 3.92 0.60
C GLY A 186 -11.69 5.11 0.76
N PRO A 187 -10.68 5.02 1.63
CA PRO A 187 -9.62 6.02 1.73
C PRO A 187 -8.85 6.26 0.42
N PHE A 188 -8.52 5.21 -0.35
CA PHE A 188 -7.85 5.40 -1.64
C PHE A 188 -8.74 6.15 -2.63
N VAL A 189 -10.04 5.86 -2.69
CA VAL A 189 -11.00 6.57 -3.53
C VAL A 189 -11.11 8.05 -3.11
N ALA A 190 -11.20 8.32 -1.82
CA ALA A 190 -11.27 9.68 -1.27
C ALA A 190 -10.00 10.49 -1.60
N MET A 191 -8.81 9.90 -1.44
CA MET A 191 -7.54 10.54 -1.77
C MET A 191 -7.35 10.72 -3.28
N ALA A 192 -7.79 9.77 -4.11
CA ALA A 192 -7.75 9.88 -5.57
C ALA A 192 -8.68 11.00 -6.11
N ALA A 193 -9.81 11.21 -5.43
CA ALA A 193 -10.78 12.27 -5.75
C ALA A 193 -10.33 13.67 -5.32
N SER A 194 -9.18 13.80 -4.64
CA SER A 194 -8.63 15.09 -4.24
C SER A 194 -8.40 15.99 -5.46
N PRO A 195 -8.86 17.26 -5.45
CA PRO A 195 -8.61 18.21 -6.53
C PRO A 195 -7.13 18.64 -6.60
N ASP A 196 -6.42 18.54 -5.47
CA ASP A 196 -5.00 18.89 -5.39
C ASP A 196 -4.13 17.73 -5.87
N ARG A 197 -3.23 18.03 -6.82
CA ARG A 197 -2.21 17.11 -7.36
C ARG A 197 -1.10 16.86 -6.36
N THR A 198 -1.43 16.06 -5.34
CA THR A 198 -0.53 15.66 -4.25
C THR A 198 0.05 14.28 -4.50
N LYS A 199 1.16 13.96 -3.83
CA LYS A 199 1.72 12.61 -3.83
C LYS A 199 0.74 11.55 -3.29
N LEU A 200 -0.15 11.94 -2.37
CA LEU A 200 -1.20 11.07 -1.85
C LEU A 200 -2.19 10.66 -2.93
N ARG A 201 -2.63 11.63 -3.75
CA ARG A 201 -3.51 11.37 -4.89
C ARG A 201 -2.85 10.40 -5.88
N ALA A 202 -1.62 10.70 -6.29
CA ALA A 202 -0.85 9.85 -7.21
C ALA A 202 -0.73 8.41 -6.70
N MET A 203 -0.30 8.25 -5.45
CA MET A 203 -0.16 6.94 -4.80
C MET A 203 -1.50 6.20 -4.71
N SER A 204 -2.60 6.89 -4.44
CA SER A 204 -3.92 6.26 -4.31
C SER A 204 -4.47 5.80 -5.65
N ILE A 205 -4.24 6.56 -6.73
CA ILE A 205 -4.58 6.15 -8.10
C ILE A 205 -3.80 4.88 -8.47
N GLU A 206 -2.49 4.85 -8.16
CA GLU A 206 -1.63 3.69 -8.40
C GLU A 206 -2.07 2.47 -7.56
N ALA A 207 -2.48 2.66 -6.31
CA ALA A 207 -3.03 1.60 -5.47
C ALA A 207 -4.34 1.03 -6.04
N LEU A 208 -5.26 1.89 -6.48
CA LEU A 208 -6.50 1.44 -7.14
C LEU A 208 -6.21 0.68 -8.45
N ARG A 209 -5.22 1.13 -9.23
CA ARG A 209 -4.74 0.40 -10.41
C ARG A 209 -4.27 -1.00 -10.04
N VAL A 210 -3.35 -1.12 -9.08
CA VAL A 210 -2.82 -2.44 -8.66
C VAL A 210 -3.93 -3.36 -8.15
N ILE A 211 -4.82 -2.86 -7.30
CA ILE A 211 -5.92 -3.68 -6.75
C ILE A 211 -6.87 -4.13 -7.86
N SER A 212 -7.13 -3.28 -8.87
CA SER A 212 -7.99 -3.63 -10.01
C SER A 212 -7.44 -4.74 -10.90
N GLU A 213 -6.14 -5.03 -10.83
CA GLU A 213 -5.49 -6.12 -11.57
C GLU A 213 -5.78 -7.50 -10.96
N ASP A 214 -6.55 -7.57 -9.88
CA ASP A 214 -6.94 -8.85 -9.27
C ASP A 214 -7.74 -9.68 -10.28
N THR A 215 -7.20 -10.85 -10.58
CA THR A 215 -7.79 -11.81 -11.51
C THR A 215 -8.44 -12.99 -10.80
N ASN A 216 -8.48 -13.00 -9.47
CA ASN A 216 -9.06 -14.10 -8.71
C ASN A 216 -10.60 -14.12 -8.89
N PRO A 217 -11.17 -15.15 -9.57
CA PRO A 217 -12.60 -15.19 -9.87
C PRO A 217 -13.45 -15.44 -8.61
N ALA A 218 -12.86 -15.91 -7.51
CA ALA A 218 -13.56 -16.09 -6.24
C ALA A 218 -13.79 -14.74 -5.52
N ARG A 219 -13.06 -13.70 -5.89
CA ARG A 219 -13.23 -12.35 -5.34
C ARG A 219 -14.13 -11.51 -6.22
N SER A 220 -15.00 -10.73 -5.59
CA SER A 220 -15.80 -9.71 -6.24
C SER A 220 -15.07 -8.36 -6.30
N THR A 221 -13.74 -8.35 -6.48
CA THR A 221 -12.89 -7.16 -6.38
C THR A 221 -13.38 -6.02 -7.27
N ARG A 222 -13.70 -6.31 -8.54
CA ARG A 222 -14.22 -5.29 -9.48
C ARG A 222 -15.54 -4.69 -9.01
N LEU A 223 -16.46 -5.53 -8.51
CA LEU A 223 -17.75 -5.07 -7.99
C LEU A 223 -17.55 -4.20 -6.75
N GLN A 224 -16.70 -4.62 -5.83
CA GLN A 224 -16.39 -3.84 -4.62
C GLN A 224 -15.76 -2.49 -4.96
N LEU A 225 -14.80 -2.45 -5.90
CA LEU A 225 -14.20 -1.20 -6.38
C LEU A 225 -15.26 -0.26 -7.00
N CYS A 226 -16.24 -0.80 -7.73
CA CYS A 226 -17.37 -0.03 -8.23
C CYS A 226 -18.27 0.50 -7.11
N GLU A 227 -18.65 -0.35 -6.15
CA GLU A 227 -19.50 0.01 -5.02
C GLU A 227 -18.87 1.07 -4.12
N ASP A 228 -17.54 1.01 -3.93
CA ASP A 228 -16.78 2.00 -3.18
C ASP A 228 -16.52 3.31 -3.95
N GLY A 229 -17.03 3.43 -5.20
CA GLY A 229 -16.95 4.65 -5.99
C GLY A 229 -15.62 4.87 -6.72
N ALA A 230 -14.78 3.84 -6.84
CA ALA A 230 -13.47 3.97 -7.51
C ALA A 230 -13.62 4.37 -8.99
N ALA A 231 -14.60 3.81 -9.70
CA ALA A 231 -14.84 4.14 -11.11
C ALA A 231 -15.22 5.63 -11.30
N GLU A 232 -16.03 6.19 -10.40
CA GLU A 232 -16.41 7.61 -10.48
C GLU A 232 -15.21 8.51 -10.18
N SER A 233 -14.46 8.21 -9.12
CA SER A 233 -13.27 8.97 -8.73
C SER A 233 -12.18 8.95 -9.81
N LEU A 234 -11.87 7.80 -10.39
CA LEU A 234 -10.89 7.70 -11.48
C LEU A 234 -11.40 8.39 -12.76
N GLY A 235 -12.71 8.34 -13.01
CA GLY A 235 -13.33 9.06 -14.14
C GLY A 235 -13.23 10.58 -14.01
N SER A 236 -13.30 11.12 -12.78
CA SER A 236 -13.08 12.56 -12.55
C SER A 236 -11.61 12.95 -12.74
N VAL A 237 -10.67 12.13 -12.27
CA VAL A 237 -9.22 12.31 -12.53
C VAL A 237 -8.94 12.47 -14.02
N LEU A 238 -9.47 11.56 -14.86
CA LEU A 238 -9.26 11.65 -16.31
C LEU A 238 -9.89 12.89 -16.92
N ARG A 239 -11.11 13.24 -16.51
CA ARG A 239 -11.80 14.42 -17.01
C ARG A 239 -11.03 15.71 -16.74
N ASP A 240 -10.46 15.81 -15.54
CA ASP A 240 -9.79 17.01 -15.06
C ASP A 240 -8.34 17.12 -15.59
N ASP A 241 -7.64 16.00 -15.75
CA ASP A 241 -6.20 16.01 -16.04
C ASP A 241 -5.83 15.75 -17.50
N VAL A 242 -6.65 15.06 -18.29
CA VAL A 242 -6.33 14.74 -19.69
C VAL A 242 -6.11 16.01 -20.52
N VAL A 243 -6.90 17.05 -20.29
CA VAL A 243 -6.76 18.34 -21.00
C VAL A 243 -5.41 18.98 -20.71
N ASP A 244 -4.95 18.92 -19.46
CA ASP A 244 -3.67 19.51 -19.07
C ASP A 244 -2.49 18.69 -19.62
N VAL A 245 -2.59 17.36 -19.63
CA VAL A 245 -1.58 16.48 -20.27
C VAL A 245 -1.48 16.77 -21.77
N LEU A 246 -2.61 16.90 -22.47
CA LEU A 246 -2.63 17.21 -23.91
C LEU A 246 -2.01 18.58 -24.22
N ARG A 247 -2.19 19.57 -23.35
CA ARG A 247 -1.55 20.89 -23.47
C ARG A 247 -0.04 20.81 -23.28
N ILE A 248 0.45 19.99 -22.36
CA ILE A 248 1.88 19.77 -22.14
C ILE A 248 2.53 19.06 -23.35
N LEU A 249 1.85 18.05 -23.90
CA LEU A 249 2.35 17.26 -25.02
C LEU A 249 2.27 18.00 -26.36
N ASN A 250 1.41 19.02 -26.48
CA ASN A 250 1.24 19.80 -27.70
C ASN A 250 1.41 21.32 -27.46
N PRO A 251 2.66 21.81 -27.32
CA PRO A 251 2.95 23.18 -26.88
C PRO A 251 2.65 24.29 -27.90
N GLN A 252 1.98 23.99 -29.03
CA GLN A 252 1.73 24.98 -30.09
C GLN A 252 0.60 26.00 -29.79
N GLY A 253 -0.04 25.95 -28.62
CA GLY A 253 -1.08 26.88 -28.21
C GLY A 253 -0.72 27.66 -26.94
N THR A 254 -0.49 28.97 -27.09
CA THR A 254 -0.54 30.03 -26.07
C THR A 254 -0.09 29.65 -24.65
N HIS A 255 1.15 30.00 -24.32
CA HIS A 255 1.63 30.19 -22.96
C HIS A 255 0.73 31.19 -22.22
N ASN A 256 0.04 30.73 -21.18
CA ASN A 256 -0.29 31.41 -19.92
C ASN A 256 -1.46 30.63 -19.29
N ASP A 257 -1.18 29.87 -18.23
CA ASP A 257 -2.14 29.46 -17.16
C ASP A 257 -1.77 28.14 -16.44
N LEU A 258 -0.58 27.57 -16.64
CA LEU A 258 -0.05 26.54 -15.72
C LEU A 258 0.44 27.19 -14.40
N ARG A 259 -0.49 27.77 -13.65
CA ARG A 259 -0.30 28.21 -12.26
C ARG A 259 -1.31 27.52 -11.34
N ARG A 260 -1.42 26.19 -11.47
CA ARG A 260 -1.85 25.35 -10.34
C ARG A 260 -0.59 24.87 -9.63
N SER A 261 -0.53 25.10 -8.33
CA SER A 261 0.56 24.73 -7.42
C SER A 261 0.82 23.23 -7.51
N THR A 262 1.68 22.81 -8.42
CA THR A 262 1.97 21.40 -8.69
C THR A 262 3.29 21.04 -8.03
N SER A 263 3.25 20.05 -7.15
CA SER A 263 4.47 19.42 -6.57
C SER A 263 5.06 18.33 -7.48
N LEU A 264 4.42 18.07 -8.62
CA LEU A 264 4.63 16.93 -9.50
C LEU A 264 5.16 17.36 -10.86
N THR A 265 5.95 16.48 -11.48
CA THR A 265 6.53 16.69 -12.82
C THR A 265 5.50 16.36 -13.92
N ALA A 266 5.75 16.79 -15.15
CA ALA A 266 4.93 16.44 -16.30
C ALA A 266 4.81 14.91 -16.49
N MET A 267 5.87 14.16 -16.17
CA MET A 267 5.87 12.70 -16.24
C MET A 267 4.95 12.08 -15.19
N ASP A 268 4.88 12.67 -13.99
CA ASP A 268 3.98 12.19 -12.93
C ASP A 268 2.52 12.38 -13.34
N MET A 269 2.19 13.49 -14.02
CA MET A 269 0.83 13.70 -14.55
C MET A 269 0.45 12.68 -15.62
N VAL A 270 1.37 12.35 -16.53
CA VAL A 270 1.14 11.31 -17.54
C VAL A 270 0.94 9.96 -16.87
N LYS A 271 1.75 9.65 -15.83
CA LYS A 271 1.62 8.43 -15.04
C LYS A 271 0.25 8.35 -14.36
N GLU A 272 -0.21 9.42 -13.70
CA GLU A 272 -1.53 9.44 -13.05
C GLU A 272 -2.67 9.16 -14.04
N VAL A 273 -2.65 9.80 -15.21
CA VAL A 273 -3.66 9.56 -16.27
C VAL A 273 -3.58 8.12 -16.79
N HIS A 274 -2.37 7.60 -17.00
CA HIS A 274 -2.15 6.22 -17.41
C HIS A 274 -2.71 5.23 -16.37
N ASP A 275 -2.35 5.40 -15.10
CA ASP A 275 -2.76 4.51 -14.02
C ASP A 275 -4.27 4.55 -13.81
N ALA A 276 -4.89 5.73 -13.91
CA ALA A 276 -6.34 5.88 -13.85
C ALA A 276 -7.05 5.20 -15.04
N LEU A 277 -6.51 5.30 -16.27
CA LEU A 277 -7.04 4.60 -17.44
C LEU A 277 -6.96 3.09 -17.28
N CYS A 278 -5.80 2.56 -16.84
CA CYS A 278 -5.62 1.13 -16.59
C CYS A 278 -6.58 0.62 -15.52
N ALA A 279 -6.70 1.34 -14.40
CA ALA A 279 -7.61 0.99 -13.32
C ALA A 279 -9.08 0.95 -13.81
N LEU A 280 -9.52 1.97 -14.55
CA LEU A 280 -10.86 2.00 -15.12
C LEU A 280 -11.12 0.90 -16.13
N SER A 281 -10.14 0.60 -16.99
CA SER A 281 -10.24 -0.50 -17.95
C SER A 281 -10.49 -1.81 -17.22
N ASN A 282 -9.76 -2.10 -16.14
CA ASN A 282 -9.91 -3.34 -15.38
C ASN A 282 -11.24 -3.40 -14.62
N ILE A 283 -11.65 -2.29 -14.01
CA ILE A 283 -12.90 -2.21 -13.23
C ILE A 283 -14.13 -2.35 -14.14
N LEU A 284 -14.11 -1.71 -15.31
CA LEU A 284 -15.25 -1.65 -16.23
C LEU A 284 -15.21 -2.73 -17.32
N GLU A 285 -14.18 -3.57 -17.35
CA GLU A 285 -14.13 -4.70 -18.28
C GLU A 285 -15.37 -5.59 -18.03
N PRO A 286 -16.19 -5.82 -19.08
CA PRO A 286 -17.40 -6.62 -18.93
C PRO A 286 -17.01 -7.98 -18.38
N ALA A 287 -17.57 -8.35 -17.23
CA ALA A 287 -17.45 -9.71 -16.73
C ALA A 287 -17.95 -10.63 -17.85
N ASP A 288 -17.11 -11.55 -18.32
CA ASP A 288 -17.55 -12.58 -19.26
C ASP A 288 -18.69 -13.34 -18.56
N VAL A 289 -19.93 -13.02 -18.96
CA VAL A 289 -21.12 -13.75 -18.58
C VAL A 289 -21.10 -15.05 -19.38
N THR A 290 -20.14 -15.93 -19.08
CA THR A 290 -20.13 -17.29 -19.60
C THR A 290 -20.11 -18.27 -18.43
N LEU A 291 -21.31 -18.81 -18.19
CA LEU A 291 -21.58 -20.12 -17.60
C LEU A 291 -21.39 -20.25 -16.07
N ALA A 292 -22.03 -19.38 -15.30
CA ALA A 292 -22.61 -19.79 -14.02
C ALA A 292 -24.14 -19.71 -14.11
N SER A 293 -24.78 -20.88 -14.09
CA SER A 293 -26.22 -21.12 -13.97
C SER A 293 -27.11 -20.66 -15.13
N THR A 294 -27.24 -21.52 -16.15
CA THR A 294 -28.56 -21.76 -16.72
C THR A 294 -29.43 -22.37 -15.62
N PRO A 295 -30.56 -21.77 -15.21
CA PRO A 295 -31.56 -22.53 -14.49
C PRO A 295 -32.07 -23.58 -15.47
N SER A 296 -31.80 -24.84 -15.19
CA SER A 296 -32.47 -25.95 -15.84
C SER A 296 -33.97 -25.73 -15.63
N LEU A 297 -34.67 -25.31 -16.68
CA LEU A 297 -36.12 -25.37 -16.76
C LEU A 297 -36.48 -26.86 -16.69
N MET A 298 -36.59 -27.39 -15.46
CA MET A 298 -37.40 -28.56 -15.21
C MET A 298 -38.82 -28.18 -15.61
N PHE A 299 -39.18 -28.49 -16.86
CA PHE A 299 -40.57 -28.64 -17.26
C PHE A 299 -41.21 -29.64 -16.31
N SER A 300 -42.02 -29.12 -15.42
CA SER A 300 -42.93 -29.87 -14.59
C SER A 300 -43.79 -30.75 -15.50
N LYS A 301 -43.78 -32.05 -15.23
CA LYS A 301 -44.75 -32.99 -15.81
C LYS A 301 -46.16 -32.45 -15.52
N SER A 302 -46.86 -32.06 -16.57
CA SER A 302 -48.28 -31.78 -16.55
C SER A 302 -49.05 -32.99 -16.01
N ARG A 303 -49.89 -32.73 -15.01
CA ARG A 303 -50.88 -33.66 -14.47
C ARG A 303 -52.20 -32.91 -14.51
N PHE A 304 -53.26 -33.60 -14.94
CA PHE A 304 -54.65 -33.15 -15.12
C PHE A 304 -54.90 -32.40 -16.45
N GLU A 305 -55.82 -32.81 -17.34
CA GLU A 305 -57.09 -33.53 -17.21
C GLU A 305 -57.42 -34.36 -18.47
N ASP A 306 -57.97 -35.56 -18.25
CA ASP A 306 -58.79 -36.31 -19.21
C ASP A 306 -60.22 -35.73 -19.19
N PRO A 307 -60.81 -35.35 -20.33
CA PRO A 307 -62.26 -35.18 -20.45
C PRO A 307 -62.90 -36.43 -21.05
N GLU A 308 -63.95 -36.90 -20.38
CA GLU A 308 -64.82 -38.00 -20.76
C GLU A 308 -65.21 -37.97 -22.25
N LYS A 309 -65.07 -39.13 -22.91
CA LYS A 309 -65.80 -39.45 -24.15
C LYS A 309 -67.05 -40.25 -23.81
N THR A 310 -68.20 -39.63 -24.06
CA THR A 310 -69.38 -40.28 -24.65
C THR A 310 -69.04 -40.98 -25.97
#